data_AF-A0AA39ZZP8-F1
#
_entry.id   AF-A0AA39ZZP8-F1
#
_cell.length_a   1.000
_cell.length_b   1.000
_cell.length_c   1.000
_cell.angle_alpha   90.00
_cell.angle_beta   90.00
_cell.angle_gamma   90.00
#
_symmetry.space_group_name_H-M   'P 1'
#
loop_
_entity.id
_entity.type
_entity.pdbx_description
1 polymer ?
#
loop_
_entity_poly.entity_id
_entity_poly.type
_entity_poly.pdbx_seq_one_letter_code
_entity_poly.pdbx_strand_id
1 'polypeptide(L)'
;MLEERLEGIDRQETVPLRLGCSRRDNNSERISIVSDIEKTLAEYDELIERNHRILSLEAAKPRDIFNLQNWVNGNGYMARKETAYLTSHEVLSVAAPDDYAVSWLETLVEGGLVRLCDYCGKRYGLETSRDRNLFNVYNCLSRIYR
;
A
#
# COMPACT_ATOMS: atom_id res chain seq x y z
N MET A 1 -23.68 9.02 -23.79
CA MET A 1 -22.88 9.13 -25.04
C MET A 1 -22.85 7.81 -25.82
N LEU A 2 -22.35 6.69 -25.26
CA LEU A 2 -22.41 5.38 -25.93
C LEU A 2 -23.82 4.75 -25.89
N GLU A 3 -24.50 4.79 -24.74
CA GLU A 3 -25.87 4.29 -24.58
C GLU A 3 -26.86 5.05 -25.47
N GLU A 4 -26.75 6.37 -25.55
CA GLU A 4 -27.57 7.22 -26.41
C GLU A 4 -27.37 6.89 -27.90
N ARG A 5 -26.13 6.55 -28.29
CA ARG A 5 -25.81 6.12 -29.65
C ARG A 5 -26.38 4.72 -29.94
N LEU A 6 -26.29 3.81 -28.97
CA LEU A 6 -26.90 2.47 -29.05
C LEU A 6 -28.43 2.58 -29.21
N GLU A 7 -29.07 3.42 -28.40
CA GLU A 7 -30.52 3.67 -28.47
C GLU A 7 -30.92 4.25 -29.83
N GLY A 8 -30.09 5.13 -30.39
CA GLY A 8 -30.27 5.65 -31.75
C GLY A 8 -30.26 4.55 -32.82
N ILE A 9 -29.33 3.60 -32.73
CA ILE A 9 -29.22 2.47 -33.66
C ILE A 9 -30.39 1.50 -33.49
N ASP A 10 -30.76 1.20 -32.25
CA ASP A 10 -31.88 0.29 -31.97
C ASP A 10 -33.21 0.85 -32.47
N ARG A 11 -33.42 2.18 -32.40
CA ARG A 11 -34.60 2.84 -32.98
C ARG A 11 -34.64 2.81 -34.51
N GLN A 12 -33.48 2.72 -35.16
CA GLN A 12 -33.36 2.66 -36.63
C GLN A 12 -33.39 1.22 -37.16
N GLU A 13 -33.35 0.21 -36.28
CA GLU A 13 -33.37 -1.19 -36.69
C GLU A 13 -34.73 -1.56 -37.27
N THR A 14 -34.71 -2.07 -38.50
CA THR A 14 -35.91 -2.41 -39.27
C THR A 14 -36.36 -3.85 -39.02
N VAL A 15 -35.46 -4.71 -38.51
CA VAL A 15 -35.73 -6.13 -38.26
C VAL A 15 -35.74 -6.40 -36.75
N PRO A 16 -36.93 -6.47 -36.10
CA PRO A 16 -37.04 -6.61 -34.64
C PRO A 16 -36.37 -7.88 -34.08
N LEU A 17 -36.32 -8.95 -34.88
CA LEU A 17 -35.66 -10.21 -34.48
C LEU A 17 -34.16 -10.04 -34.20
N ARG A 18 -33.52 -8.99 -34.73
CA ARG A 18 -32.11 -8.69 -34.47
C ARG A 18 -31.89 -8.07 -33.10
N LEU A 19 -32.85 -7.32 -32.58
CA LEU A 19 -32.79 -6.74 -31.22
C LEU A 19 -32.97 -7.84 -30.16
N GLY A 20 -33.84 -8.81 -30.43
CA GLY A 20 -34.16 -9.88 -29.47
C GLY A 20 -33.16 -11.05 -29.45
N CYS A 21 -32.20 -11.11 -30.37
CA CYS A 21 -31.28 -12.25 -30.46
C CYS A 21 -29.88 -11.83 -30.90
N SER A 22 -28.96 -11.72 -29.93
CA SER A 22 -27.54 -11.42 -30.17
C SER A 22 -26.88 -12.38 -31.18
N ARG A 23 -27.26 -13.68 -31.20
CA ARG A 23 -26.72 -14.65 -32.19
C ARG A 23 -27.15 -14.38 -33.63
N ARG A 24 -28.25 -13.65 -33.83
CA ARG A 24 -28.79 -13.27 -35.15
C ARG A 24 -28.52 -11.80 -35.47
N ASP A 25 -27.80 -11.12 -34.58
CA ASP A 25 -27.33 -9.77 -34.80
C ASP A 25 -26.21 -9.77 -35.84
N ASN A 26 -26.41 -9.02 -36.91
CA ASN A 26 -25.39 -8.76 -37.92
C ASN A 26 -25.12 -7.26 -38.09
N ASN A 27 -25.64 -6.43 -37.19
CA ASN A 27 -25.40 -5.00 -37.18
C ASN A 27 -24.02 -4.75 -36.54
N SER A 28 -23.01 -4.57 -37.38
CA SER A 28 -21.63 -4.38 -36.95
C SER A 28 -21.44 -3.13 -36.08
N GLU A 29 -22.22 -2.08 -36.31
CA GLU A 29 -22.13 -0.84 -35.53
C GLU A 29 -22.66 -1.06 -34.12
N ARG A 30 -23.82 -1.73 -33.98
CA ARG A 30 -24.36 -2.10 -32.68
C ARG A 30 -23.40 -3.00 -31.91
N ILE A 31 -22.88 -4.05 -32.55
CA ILE A 31 -21.93 -4.98 -31.94
C ILE A 31 -20.68 -4.23 -31.44
N SER A 32 -20.16 -3.29 -32.24
CA SER A 32 -19.03 -2.45 -31.83
C SER A 32 -19.34 -1.63 -30.58
N ILE A 33 -20.49 -0.96 -30.54
CA ILE A 33 -20.86 -0.10 -29.40
C ILE A 33 -21.10 -0.93 -28.14
N VAL A 34 -21.75 -2.08 -28.26
CA VAL A 34 -21.94 -2.99 -27.13
C VAL A 34 -20.59 -3.46 -26.59
N SER A 35 -19.65 -3.83 -27.47
CA SER A 35 -18.28 -4.18 -27.07
C SER A 35 -17.55 -3.02 -26.40
N ASP A 36 -17.74 -1.79 -26.89
CA ASP A 36 -17.14 -0.60 -26.27
C ASP A 36 -17.74 -0.34 -24.88
N ILE A 37 -19.06 -0.50 -24.72
CA ILE A 37 -19.74 -0.40 -23.43
C ILE A 37 -19.19 -1.44 -22.45
N GLU A 38 -19.13 -2.71 -22.85
CA GLU A 38 -18.58 -3.79 -22.02
C GLU A 38 -17.15 -3.48 -21.57
N LYS A 39 -16.30 -2.99 -22.49
CA LYS A 39 -14.94 -2.57 -22.17
C LYS A 39 -14.91 -1.42 -21.16
N THR A 40 -15.70 -0.37 -21.38
CA THR A 40 -15.73 0.78 -20.47
C THR A 40 -16.25 0.41 -19.07
N LEU A 41 -17.19 -0.52 -18.98
CA LEU A 41 -17.67 -1.03 -17.70
C LEU A 41 -16.59 -1.84 -16.99
N ALA A 42 -15.85 -2.70 -17.69
CA ALA A 42 -14.74 -3.43 -17.11
C ALA A 42 -13.62 -2.50 -16.59
N GLU A 43 -13.29 -1.45 -17.35
CA GLU A 43 -12.32 -0.42 -16.92
C GLU A 43 -12.81 0.35 -15.68
N TYR A 44 -14.12 0.61 -15.60
CA TYR A 44 -14.75 1.26 -14.45
C TYR A 44 -14.71 0.38 -13.20
N ASP A 45 -15.02 -0.92 -13.34
CA ASP A 45 -14.91 -1.89 -12.24
C ASP A 45 -13.48 -1.96 -11.70
N GLU A 46 -12.48 -2.02 -12.59
CA GLU A 46 -11.07 -2.01 -12.20
C GLU A 46 -10.68 -0.71 -11.48
N LEU A 47 -11.24 0.43 -11.90
CA LEU A 47 -11.02 1.71 -11.24
C LEU A 47 -11.64 1.74 -9.84
N ILE A 48 -12.87 1.24 -9.68
CA ILE A 48 -13.53 1.13 -8.37
C ILE A 48 -12.70 0.24 -7.45
N GLU A 49 -12.27 -0.92 -7.92
CA GLU A 49 -11.52 -1.86 -7.09
C GLU A 49 -10.19 -1.26 -6.63
N ARG A 50 -9.46 -0.60 -7.53
CA ARG A 50 -8.21 0.10 -7.19
C ARG A 50 -8.45 1.23 -6.20
N ASN A 51 -9.48 2.04 -6.40
CA ASN A 51 -9.82 3.13 -5.49
C ASN A 51 -10.23 2.60 -4.11
N HIS A 52 -11.02 1.53 -4.06
CA HIS A 52 -11.38 0.87 -2.81
C HIS A 52 -10.14 0.38 -2.07
N ARG A 53 -9.20 -0.27 -2.77
CA ARG A 53 -7.92 -0.71 -2.19
C ARG A 53 -7.12 0.47 -1.61
N ILE A 54 -7.00 1.57 -2.35
CA ILE A 54 -6.29 2.77 -1.90
C ILE A 54 -6.97 3.41 -0.67
N LEU A 55 -8.31 3.52 -0.69
CA LEU A 55 -9.08 4.09 0.42
C LEU A 55 -9.11 3.16 1.64
N SER A 56 -8.90 1.86 1.44
CA SER A 56 -8.78 0.89 2.54
C SER A 56 -7.40 0.89 3.20
N LEU A 57 -6.41 1.61 2.65
CA LEU A 57 -5.10 1.73 3.29
C LEU A 57 -5.24 2.47 4.62
N GLU A 58 -4.65 1.89 5.66
CA GLU A 58 -4.67 2.50 6.99
C GLU A 58 -3.70 3.67 7.06
N ALA A 59 -3.96 4.60 7.98
CA ALA A 59 -2.98 5.62 8.32
C ALA A 59 -1.68 4.97 8.80
N ALA A 60 -0.54 5.53 8.39
CA ALA A 60 0.76 5.02 8.81
C ALA A 60 0.91 5.08 10.33
N LYS A 61 1.45 4.01 10.93
CA LYS A 61 1.68 3.96 12.37
C LYS A 61 2.67 5.07 12.76
N PRO A 62 2.41 5.85 13.83
CA PRO A 62 3.31 6.91 14.26
C PRO A 62 4.74 6.45 14.54
N ARG A 63 4.88 5.18 14.96
CA ARG A 63 6.18 4.53 15.18
C ARG A 63 7.02 4.45 13.90
N ASP A 64 6.41 4.04 12.80
CA ASP A 64 7.12 3.86 11.53
C ASP A 64 7.55 5.21 10.95
N ILE A 65 6.68 6.22 11.08
CA ILE A 65 7.01 7.61 10.74
C ILE A 65 8.21 8.08 11.57
N PHE A 66 8.21 7.84 12.88
CA PHE A 66 9.30 8.24 13.77
C PHE A 66 10.61 7.52 13.46
N ASN A 67 10.56 6.22 13.17
CA ASN A 67 11.71 5.42 12.76
C ASN A 67 12.30 5.95 11.45
N LEU A 68 11.45 6.24 10.45
CA LEU A 68 11.88 6.84 9.18
C LEU A 68 12.48 8.22 9.38
N GLN A 69 11.88 9.07 10.22
CA GLN A 69 12.42 10.39 10.55
C GLN A 69 13.81 10.28 11.21
N ASN A 70 14.00 9.36 12.16
CA ASN A 70 15.30 9.12 12.78
C ASN A 70 16.34 8.63 11.78
N TRP A 71 15.95 7.71 10.89
CA TRP A 71 16.82 7.20 9.85
C TRP A 71 17.22 8.29 8.85
N VAL A 72 16.28 9.14 8.41
CA VAL A 72 16.54 10.29 7.55
C VAL A 72 17.49 11.28 8.22
N ASN A 73 17.25 11.60 9.50
CA ASN A 73 18.09 12.54 10.24
C ASN A 73 19.51 11.99 10.50
N GLY A 74 19.65 10.66 10.61
CA GLY A 74 20.95 9.98 10.72
C GLY A 74 21.71 9.89 9.39
N ASN A 75 21.00 9.80 8.26
CA ASN A 75 21.60 9.72 6.93
C ASN A 75 21.58 11.09 6.25
N GLY A 76 22.65 11.88 6.46
CA GLY A 76 22.77 13.28 6.05
C GLY A 76 22.74 13.61 4.54
N TYR A 77 22.31 12.69 3.67
CA TYR A 77 22.35 12.83 2.21
C TYR A 77 20.96 12.85 1.54
N MET A 78 19.86 12.77 2.28
CA MET A 78 18.53 12.92 1.67
C MET A 78 18.12 14.38 1.53
N ALA A 79 17.61 14.75 0.34
CA ALA A 79 17.18 16.10 0.09
C ALA A 79 15.92 16.42 0.92
N ARG A 80 15.88 17.59 1.58
CA ARG A 80 14.73 18.01 2.42
C ARG A 80 13.38 18.00 1.69
N LYS A 81 13.39 18.14 0.36
CA LYS A 81 12.17 18.06 -0.47
C LYS A 81 11.65 16.62 -0.58
N GLU A 82 12.54 15.64 -0.59
CA GLU A 82 12.17 14.22 -0.71
C GLU A 82 11.57 13.71 0.59
N THR A 83 11.88 14.30 1.74
CA THR A 83 11.42 13.84 3.06
C THR A 83 10.30 14.68 3.66
N ALA A 84 9.85 15.71 2.93
CA ALA A 84 8.79 16.62 3.38
C ALA A 84 7.46 15.89 3.68
N TYR A 85 7.18 14.78 2.98
CA TYR A 85 5.97 13.98 3.19
C TYR A 85 5.91 13.36 4.59
N LEU A 86 7.04 13.09 5.24
CA LEU A 86 7.08 12.52 6.60
C LEU A 86 6.58 13.48 7.69
N THR A 87 6.42 14.77 7.36
CA THR A 87 5.84 15.78 8.26
C THR A 87 4.35 16.02 7.98
N SER A 88 3.82 15.45 6.88
CA SER A 88 2.42 15.56 6.50
C SER A 88 1.56 14.56 7.28
N HIS A 89 0.27 14.89 7.48
CA HIS A 89 -0.67 14.03 8.20
C HIS A 89 -1.31 12.95 7.31
N GLU A 90 -0.97 12.91 6.02
CA GLU A 90 -1.61 12.06 5.00
C GLU A 90 -0.72 10.87 4.58
N VAL A 91 0.14 10.39 5.47
CA VAL A 91 0.98 9.23 5.18
C VAL A 91 0.17 7.95 5.42
N LEU A 92 -0.02 7.17 4.37
CA LEU A 92 -0.72 5.88 4.42
C LEU A 92 0.28 4.73 4.53
N SER A 93 -0.09 3.68 5.26
CA SER A 93 0.65 2.43 5.28
C SER A 93 0.27 1.61 4.05
N VAL A 94 1.27 1.23 3.25
CA VAL A 94 1.11 0.28 2.14
C VAL A 94 1.31 -1.17 2.62
N ALA A 95 1.81 -1.36 3.84
CA ALA A 95 1.95 -2.68 4.42
C ALA A 95 0.56 -3.27 4.68
N ALA A 96 0.43 -4.58 4.48
CA ALA A 96 -0.76 -5.30 4.93
C ALA A 96 -0.98 -5.01 6.42
N PRO A 97 -2.23 -4.89 6.89
CA PRO A 97 -2.51 -4.71 8.30
C PRO A 97 -1.83 -5.85 9.06
N ASP A 98 -0.88 -5.50 9.93
CA ASP A 98 -0.13 -6.51 10.69
C ASP A 98 -1.11 -7.40 11.44
N ASP A 99 -0.90 -8.71 11.35
CA ASP A 99 -1.51 -9.64 12.29
C ASP A 99 -1.13 -9.17 13.70
N TYR A 100 -2.14 -8.78 14.48
CA TYR A 100 -1.98 -8.26 15.84
C TYR A 100 -1.03 -9.12 16.70
N ALA A 101 -1.04 -10.43 16.48
CA ALA A 101 -0.15 -11.39 17.13
C ALA A 101 1.35 -11.16 16.80
N VAL A 102 1.68 -10.88 15.55
CA VAL A 102 3.06 -10.63 15.10
C VAL A 102 3.57 -9.30 15.67
N SER A 103 2.76 -8.23 15.60
CA SER A 103 3.11 -6.92 16.14
C SER A 103 3.29 -6.96 17.67
N TRP A 104 2.47 -7.74 18.38
CA TRP A 104 2.62 -7.95 19.82
C TRP A 104 3.91 -8.71 20.17
N LEU A 105 4.25 -9.76 19.41
CA LEU A 105 5.48 -10.52 19.60
C LEU A 105 6.72 -9.66 19.34
N GLU A 106 6.71 -8.86 18.28
CA GLU A 106 7.80 -7.94 17.96
C GLU A 106 8.03 -6.94 19.10
N THR A 107 6.95 -6.34 19.62
CA THR A 107 7.01 -5.41 20.75
C THR A 107 7.59 -6.07 22.01
N LEU A 108 7.24 -7.33 22.28
CA LEU A 108 7.80 -8.09 23.40
C LEU A 108 9.28 -8.41 23.21
N VAL A 109 9.69 -8.81 22.00
CA VAL A 109 11.08 -9.13 21.67
C VAL A 109 11.95 -7.89 21.82
N GLU A 110 11.52 -6.76 21.28
CA GLU A 110 12.24 -5.48 21.41
C GLU A 110 12.31 -5.02 22.85
N GLY A 111 11.20 -5.07 23.59
CA GLY A 111 11.17 -4.71 25.01
C GLY A 111 11.99 -5.65 25.90
N GLY A 112 12.14 -6.91 25.50
CA GLY A 112 13.02 -7.89 26.13
C GLY A 112 14.49 -7.61 25.82
N LEU A 113 14.81 -7.32 24.56
CA LEU A 113 16.16 -6.99 24.08
C LEU A 113 16.71 -5.72 24.72
N VAL A 114 15.92 -4.64 24.80
CA VAL A 114 16.33 -3.40 25.46
C VAL A 114 16.64 -3.66 26.94
N ARG A 115 15.78 -4.43 27.64
CA ARG A 115 16.00 -4.79 29.04
C ARG A 115 17.25 -5.68 29.23
N LEU A 116 17.48 -6.62 28.33
CA LEU A 116 18.70 -7.45 28.32
C LEU A 116 19.94 -6.61 28.05
N CYS A 117 19.89 -5.67 27.12
CA CYS A 117 20.99 -4.75 26.82
C CYS A 117 21.28 -3.82 28.01
N ASP A 118 20.27 -3.28 28.68
CA ASP A 118 20.42 -2.47 29.89
C ASP A 118 20.98 -3.29 31.07
N TYR A 119 20.60 -4.56 31.16
CA TYR A 119 21.11 -5.47 32.19
C TYR A 119 22.58 -5.86 31.95
N CYS A 120 22.94 -6.19 30.71
CA CYS A 120 24.30 -6.58 30.32
C CYS A 120 25.26 -5.38 30.22
N GLY A 121 24.79 -4.23 29.72
CA GLY A 121 25.56 -2.99 29.60
C GLY A 121 25.96 -2.36 30.93
N LYS A 122 25.25 -2.68 32.02
CA LYS A 122 25.66 -2.31 33.39
C LYS A 122 26.84 -3.13 33.92
N ARG A 123 27.27 -4.21 33.25
CA ARG A 123 28.39 -5.06 33.70
C ARG A 123 29.68 -4.92 32.90
N TYR A 124 29.65 -4.32 31.71
CA TYR A 124 30.85 -4.16 30.89
C TYR A 124 30.88 -2.76 30.28
N GLY A 125 31.68 -1.88 30.89
CA GLY A 125 32.07 -0.64 30.24
C GLY A 125 32.84 -0.97 28.97
N LEU A 126 32.21 -0.76 27.82
CA LEU A 126 32.86 -0.86 26.52
C LEU A 126 32.41 0.33 25.68
N GLU A 127 33.42 0.95 25.08
CA GLU A 127 33.40 2.20 24.37
C GLU A 127 32.19 2.30 23.43
N THR A 128 31.39 3.30 23.74
CA THR A 128 30.23 3.72 22.97
C THR A 128 30.72 4.22 21.61
N SER A 129 30.39 3.46 20.56
CA SER A 129 30.26 4.03 19.23
C SER A 129 29.29 5.22 19.31
N ARG A 130 29.62 6.31 18.60
CA ARG A 130 29.10 7.66 18.84
C ARG A 130 27.64 7.93 18.44
N ASP A 131 26.90 6.91 18.00
CA ASP A 131 25.51 7.07 17.57
C ASP A 131 24.54 6.34 18.50
N ARG A 132 23.84 7.14 19.32
CA ARG A 132 22.90 6.71 20.36
C ARG A 132 21.59 6.11 19.82
N ASN A 133 21.34 6.23 18.52
CA ASN A 133 20.04 5.92 17.90
C ASN A 133 20.06 4.68 16.98
N LEU A 134 21.22 4.05 16.79
CA LEU A 134 21.32 2.78 16.07
C LEU A 134 21.59 1.65 17.08
N PHE A 135 20.52 1.12 17.68
CA PHE A 135 20.61 -0.13 18.43
C PHE A 135 20.92 -1.26 17.44
N ASN A 136 22.21 -1.56 17.28
CA ASN A 136 22.67 -2.62 16.40
C ASN A 136 22.52 -3.97 17.12
N VAL A 137 21.30 -4.51 17.11
CA VAL A 137 20.89 -5.76 17.80
C VAL A 137 21.82 -6.94 17.47
N TYR A 138 22.39 -6.95 16.26
CA TYR A 138 23.33 -7.98 15.78
C TYR A 138 24.58 -8.16 16.64
N ASN A 139 25.09 -7.09 17.27
CA ASN A 139 26.31 -7.19 18.10
C ASN A 139 26.07 -7.77 19.51
N CYS A 140 24.85 -7.70 20.02
CA CYS A 140 24.50 -8.31 21.31
C CYS A 140 24.26 -9.82 21.17
N LEU A 141 23.61 -10.26 20.09
CA LEU A 141 23.30 -11.67 19.88
C LEU A 141 24.55 -12.51 19.54
N SER A 142 25.52 -11.96 18.82
CA SER A 142 26.73 -12.69 18.43
C SER A 142 27.67 -13.05 19.59
N ARG A 143 27.49 -12.42 20.77
CA ARG A 143 28.36 -12.59 21.95
C ARG A 143 27.72 -13.35 23.12
N ILE A 144 26.44 -13.72 23.01
CA ILE A 144 25.76 -14.60 23.97
C ILE A 144 25.98 -16.08 23.59
N TYR A 145 26.28 -16.38 22.33
CA TYR A 145 26.50 -17.73 21.81
C TYR A 145 27.97 -18.21 21.81
N ARG A 146 28.86 -17.57 22.58
CA ARG A 146 30.24 -18.04 22.82
C ARG A 146 30.47 -18.19 24.32
#